data_AF-A0A101H2T6-F1
#
_entry.id   AF-A0A101H2T6-F1
#
_cell.length_a   1.000
_cell.length_b   1.000
_cell.length_c   1.000
_cell.angle_alpha   90.00
_cell.angle_beta   90.00
_cell.angle_gamma   90.00
#
_symmetry.space_group_name_H-M   'P 1'
#
loop_
_entity.id
_entity.type
_entity.pdbx_description
1 polymer ?
#
loop_
_entity_poly.entity_id
_entity_poly.type
_entity_poly.pdbx_seq_one_letter_code
_entity_poly.pdbx_strand_id
1 'polypeptide(L)'
;YFEDYYNYPESHHIRDFGLLAEAGAAIVNGSQAHRPKGMAFESGAFIDYGLGNLFFDQMGVTIDGENIQQTSWEVIQRHTLYEGRLLSTELLTAKLQDYAQPRPMTEQERTVFLEELFSASGWISR
;
A
#
# COMPACT_ATOMS: atom_id res chain seq x y z
N TYR A 1 3.46 -12.29 -12.09
CA TYR A 1 2.66 -11.08 -11.84
C TYR A 1 1.53 -11.06 -12.83
N PHE A 2 0.30 -11.11 -12.33
CA PHE A 2 -0.93 -10.88 -13.09
C PHE A 2 -1.61 -9.67 -12.47
N GLU A 3 -2.42 -8.98 -13.26
CA GLU A 3 -3.26 -7.89 -12.77
C GLU A 3 -4.25 -8.41 -11.74
N ASP A 4 -4.41 -7.66 -10.65
CA ASP A 4 -5.31 -8.02 -9.55
C ASP A 4 -5.91 -6.79 -8.87
N TYR A 5 -6.97 -7.01 -8.08
CA TYR A 5 -7.73 -5.97 -7.36
C TYR A 5 -7.94 -6.29 -5.88
N TYR A 6 -7.05 -7.10 -5.29
CA TYR A 6 -7.07 -7.44 -3.87
C TYR A 6 -6.02 -6.63 -3.10
N ASN A 7 -6.20 -6.53 -1.77
CA ASN A 7 -5.31 -5.77 -0.88
C ASN A 7 -4.32 -6.65 -0.10
N TYR A 8 -4.38 -7.98 -0.16
CA TYR A 8 -3.37 -8.84 0.47
C TYR A 8 -2.17 -9.08 -0.46
N PRO A 9 -0.96 -9.30 0.06
CA PRO A 9 0.16 -9.73 -0.77
C PRO A 9 0.05 -11.21 -1.11
N GLU A 10 0.16 -11.55 -2.40
CA GLU A 10 0.33 -12.95 -2.81
C GLU A 10 1.70 -13.54 -2.44
N SER A 11 1.79 -14.87 -2.43
CA SER A 11 3.02 -15.62 -2.10
C SER A 11 4.25 -15.17 -2.88
N HIS A 12 4.08 -14.77 -4.14
CA HIS A 12 5.18 -14.30 -4.98
C HIS A 12 5.68 -12.90 -4.57
N HIS A 13 4.79 -12.00 -4.13
CA HIS A 13 5.19 -10.70 -3.56
C HIS A 13 6.03 -10.90 -2.30
N ILE A 14 5.54 -11.73 -1.38
CA ILE A 14 6.22 -12.04 -0.11
C ILE A 14 7.61 -12.61 -0.39
N ARG A 15 7.70 -13.64 -1.25
CA ARG A 15 8.99 -14.26 -1.61
C ARG A 15 9.94 -13.25 -2.25
N ASP A 16 9.50 -12.56 -3.31
CA ASP A 16 10.41 -11.75 -4.12
C ASP A 16 10.85 -10.48 -3.38
N PHE A 17 9.98 -9.87 -2.58
CA PHE A 17 10.32 -8.67 -1.80
C PHE A 17 11.12 -9.04 -0.55
N GLY A 18 10.85 -10.21 0.04
CA GLY A 18 11.65 -10.78 1.12
C GLY A 18 13.11 -10.96 0.70
N LEU A 19 13.38 -11.44 -0.52
CA LEU A 19 14.75 -11.54 -1.07
C LEU A 19 15.46 -10.18 -1.16
N LEU A 20 14.74 -9.10 -1.48
CA LEU A 20 15.30 -7.75 -1.51
C LEU A 20 15.61 -7.24 -0.09
N ALA A 21 14.74 -7.54 0.88
CA ALA A 21 14.97 -7.23 2.28
C ALA A 21 16.19 -7.99 2.83
N GLU A 22 16.29 -9.29 2.57
CA GLU A 22 17.45 -10.13 2.94
C GLU A 22 18.75 -9.64 2.29
N ALA A 23 18.69 -9.08 1.08
CA ALA A 23 19.84 -8.47 0.40
C ALA A 23 20.28 -7.12 1.02
N GLY A 24 19.57 -6.61 2.03
CA GLY A 24 19.95 -5.42 2.80
C GLY A 24 19.21 -4.15 2.42
N ALA A 25 18.10 -4.23 1.67
CA ALA A 25 17.24 -3.07 1.46
C ALA A 25 16.63 -2.60 2.78
N ALA A 26 16.64 -1.28 3.05
CA ALA A 26 15.93 -0.73 4.21
C ALA A 26 14.42 -0.55 3.96
N ILE A 27 14.04 -0.35 2.69
CA ILE A 27 12.67 -0.15 2.23
C ILE A 27 12.48 -0.92 0.91
N VAL A 28 11.39 -1.66 0.79
CA VAL A 28 10.95 -2.30 -0.46
C VAL A 28 9.51 -1.89 -0.74
N ASN A 29 9.26 -1.38 -1.95
CA ASN A 29 7.95 -0.84 -2.34
C ASN A 29 7.46 -1.48 -3.64
N GLY A 30 6.23 -1.99 -3.62
CA GLY A 30 5.50 -2.39 -4.81
C GLY A 30 4.85 -1.18 -5.47
N SER A 31 4.95 -1.11 -6.80
CA SER A 31 4.21 -0.11 -7.59
C SER A 31 3.06 -0.77 -8.35
N GLN A 32 2.09 0.04 -8.82
CA GLN A 32 1.01 -0.41 -9.73
C GLN A 32 0.05 -1.47 -9.15
N ALA A 33 -0.19 -1.45 -7.84
CA ALA A 33 -0.96 -2.51 -7.18
C ALA A 33 -2.49 -2.42 -7.34
N HIS A 34 -3.00 -1.40 -8.06
CA HIS A 34 -4.40 -0.98 -8.18
C HIS A 34 -5.11 -0.64 -6.87
N ARG A 35 -4.85 -1.36 -5.79
CA ARG A 35 -5.24 -1.07 -4.41
C ARG A 35 -4.01 -1.03 -3.51
N PRO A 36 -4.04 -0.25 -2.42
CA PRO A 36 -3.02 -0.38 -1.39
C PRO A 36 -3.01 -1.81 -0.84
N LYS A 37 -1.83 -2.43 -0.87
CA LYS A 37 -1.63 -3.81 -0.40
C LYS A 37 -1.02 -3.80 1.00
N GLY A 38 -1.12 -4.93 1.69
CA GLY A 38 -0.55 -5.10 3.03
C GLY A 38 0.92 -4.72 3.11
N MET A 39 1.40 -4.56 4.34
CA MET A 39 2.78 -4.20 4.67
C MET A 39 3.40 -5.26 5.59
N ALA A 40 4.72 -5.28 5.66
CA ALA A 40 5.49 -6.16 6.53
C ALA A 40 6.75 -5.47 7.04
N PHE A 41 7.26 -5.97 8.17
CA PHE A 41 8.63 -5.77 8.59
C PHE A 41 9.34 -7.11 8.54
N GLU A 42 10.37 -7.24 7.71
CA GLU A 42 11.09 -8.48 7.50
C GLU A 42 12.57 -8.19 7.25
N SER A 43 13.47 -8.99 7.81
CA SER A 43 14.93 -8.85 7.64
C SER A 43 15.49 -7.44 7.90
N GLY A 44 14.84 -6.67 8.79
CA GLY A 44 15.22 -5.29 9.11
C GLY A 44 14.75 -4.23 8.09
N ALA A 45 13.99 -4.64 7.08
CA ALA A 45 13.37 -3.76 6.09
C ALA A 45 11.91 -3.45 6.43
N PHE A 46 11.45 -2.28 6.01
CA PHE A 46 10.03 -2.00 5.84
C PHE A 46 9.61 -2.39 4.42
N ILE A 47 8.55 -3.19 4.30
CA ILE A 47 8.01 -3.67 3.03
C ILE A 47 6.57 -3.18 2.89
N ASP A 48 6.26 -2.53 1.79
CA ASP A 48 4.89 -2.27 1.34
C ASP A 48 4.70 -2.94 -0.01
N TYR A 49 3.76 -3.88 -0.07
CA TYR A 49 3.56 -4.71 -1.25
C TYR A 49 2.84 -3.98 -2.38
N GLY A 50 2.34 -2.77 -2.15
CA GLY A 50 1.64 -2.00 -3.16
C GLY A 50 1.08 -0.69 -2.64
N LEU A 51 1.53 0.43 -3.21
CA LEU A 51 1.09 1.78 -2.84
C LEU A 51 -0.34 2.14 -3.33
N GLY A 52 -1.03 1.22 -3.99
CA GLY A 52 -2.24 1.48 -4.76
C GLY A 52 -1.96 2.32 -6.00
N ASN A 53 -2.89 3.21 -6.33
CA ASN A 53 -2.85 4.02 -7.55
C ASN A 53 -2.19 5.39 -7.35
N LEU A 54 -1.19 5.49 -6.48
CA LEU A 54 -0.48 6.73 -6.16
C LEU A 54 -0.02 7.55 -7.39
N PHE A 55 0.27 6.89 -8.51
CA PHE A 55 0.73 7.52 -9.75
C PHE A 55 -0.18 7.26 -10.96
N PHE A 56 -1.36 6.67 -10.76
CA PHE A 56 -2.26 6.22 -11.83
C PHE A 56 -3.71 6.60 -11.52
N ASP A 57 -4.51 6.88 -12.54
CA ASP A 57 -5.93 7.18 -12.31
C ASP A 57 -6.79 5.92 -12.43
N GLN A 58 -7.59 5.64 -11.40
CA GLN A 58 -8.63 4.61 -11.45
C GLN A 58 -9.70 4.84 -10.38
N MET A 59 -10.77 5.54 -10.76
CA MET A 59 -11.87 5.87 -9.84
C MET A 59 -12.66 4.65 -9.31
N GLY A 60 -12.58 3.51 -10.00
CA GLY A 60 -13.22 2.26 -9.62
C GLY A 60 -13.04 1.21 -10.70
N VAL A 61 -13.36 -0.04 -10.37
CA VAL A 61 -13.45 -1.14 -11.34
C VAL A 61 -14.63 -2.04 -10.99
N THR A 62 -15.27 -2.62 -12.01
CA THR A 62 -16.29 -3.65 -11.80
C THR A 62 -15.72 -5.02 -12.18
N ILE A 63 -15.61 -5.92 -11.21
CA ILE A 63 -15.15 -7.30 -11.40
C ILE A 63 -16.25 -8.24 -10.89
N ASP A 64 -16.69 -9.19 -11.72
CA ASP A 64 -17.73 -10.17 -11.38
C ASP A 64 -19.04 -9.56 -10.81
N GLY A 65 -19.36 -8.33 -11.24
CA GLY A 65 -20.54 -7.58 -10.80
C GLY A 65 -20.36 -6.79 -9.50
N GLU A 66 -19.20 -6.90 -8.84
CA GLU A 66 -18.84 -6.08 -7.69
C GLU A 66 -18.09 -4.83 -8.14
N ASN A 67 -18.49 -3.67 -7.60
CA ASN A 67 -17.81 -2.41 -7.86
C ASN A 67 -16.80 -2.11 -6.74
N ILE A 68 -15.52 -2.18 -7.08
CA ILE A 68 -14.39 -1.95 -6.19
C ILE A 68 -13.95 -0.49 -6.33
N GLN A 69 -14.39 0.35 -5.41
CA GLN A 69 -14.06 1.79 -5.38
C GLN A 69 -12.69 2.06 -4.74
N GLN A 70 -12.13 1.07 -4.04
CA GLN A 70 -10.84 1.15 -3.37
C GLN A 70 -9.66 1.28 -4.34
N THR A 71 -9.88 1.12 -5.66
CA THR A 71 -8.85 1.44 -6.64
C THR A 71 -8.53 2.93 -6.70
N SER A 72 -9.41 3.78 -6.17
CA SER A 72 -9.16 5.22 -6.01
C SER A 72 -8.29 5.56 -4.80
N TRP A 73 -7.90 4.57 -3.99
CA TRP A 73 -7.16 4.80 -2.75
C TRP A 73 -5.65 4.75 -2.98
N GLU A 74 -4.93 5.60 -2.24
CA GLU A 74 -3.49 5.78 -2.38
C GLU A 74 -2.82 5.87 -1.01
N VAL A 75 -1.63 5.29 -0.90
CA VAL A 75 -0.72 5.51 0.23
C VAL A 75 0.45 6.34 -0.25
N ILE A 76 0.69 7.45 0.43
CA ILE A 76 1.91 8.24 0.31
C ILE A 76 2.76 7.92 1.54
N GLN A 77 3.97 7.41 1.31
CA GLN A 77 4.91 7.14 2.39
C GLN A 77 5.90 8.29 2.53
N ARG A 78 6.02 8.83 3.75
CA ARG A 78 7.06 9.80 4.10
C ARG A 78 8.08 9.13 5.02
N HIS A 79 9.28 8.93 4.50
CA HIS A 79 10.39 8.30 5.24
C HIS A 79 11.34 9.36 5.80
N THR A 80 11.77 9.16 7.05
CA THR A 80 12.87 9.91 7.66
C THR A 80 14.08 9.01 7.77
N LEU A 81 15.17 9.38 7.09
CA LEU A 81 16.45 8.67 7.16
C LEU A 81 17.49 9.55 7.86
N TYR A 82 18.30 8.93 8.72
CA TYR A 82 19.38 9.60 9.44
C TYR A 82 20.56 8.63 9.63
N GLU A 83 21.78 9.09 9.34
CA GLU A 83 23.01 8.28 9.45
C GLU A 83 22.90 6.89 8.78
N GLY A 84 22.29 6.85 7.59
CA GLY A 84 22.12 5.61 6.82
C GLY A 84 21.06 4.66 7.38
N ARG A 85 20.24 5.09 8.35
CA ARG A 85 19.18 4.28 8.96
C ARG A 85 17.80 4.88 8.70
N LEU A 86 16.82 4.03 8.45
CA LEU A 86 15.40 4.40 8.46
C LEU A 86 14.96 4.62 9.91
N LEU A 87 14.58 5.85 10.26
CA LEU A 87 14.10 6.19 11.60
C LEU A 87 12.58 6.07 11.73
N SER A 88 11.86 6.53 10.70
CA SER A 88 10.40 6.47 10.70
C SER A 88 9.85 6.39 9.28
N THR A 89 8.69 5.74 9.18
CA THR A 89 7.81 5.81 8.01
C THR A 89 6.46 6.34 8.50
N GLU A 90 5.97 7.38 7.84
CA GLU A 90 4.64 7.91 8.05
C GLU A 90 3.75 7.57 6.86
N LEU A 91 2.54 7.08 7.16
CA LEU A 91 1.53 6.73 6.17
C LEU A 91 0.54 7.89 6.01
N LEU A 92 0.71 8.66 4.95
CA LEU A 92 -0.23 9.66 4.50
C LEU A 92 -1.23 8.99 3.55
N THR A 93 -2.52 9.27 3.70
CA THR A 93 -3.58 8.60 2.95
C THR A 93 -4.28 9.59 2.02
N ALA A 94 -4.39 9.22 0.75
CA ALA A 94 -5.07 10.01 -0.25
C ALA A 94 -6.12 9.18 -0.99
N LYS A 95 -7.10 9.89 -1.55
CA LYS A 95 -8.11 9.32 -2.43
C LYS A 95 -8.17 10.19 -3.68
N LEU A 96 -8.18 9.54 -4.83
CA LEU A 96 -8.45 10.19 -6.10
C LEU A 96 -9.88 10.74 -6.11
N GLN A 97 -10.01 11.96 -6.61
CA GLN A 97 -11.27 12.57 -6.99
C GLN A 97 -11.11 13.22 -8.36
N ASP A 98 -12.23 13.57 -9.00
CA ASP A 98 -12.27 14.34 -10.24
C ASP A 98 -11.28 13.86 -11.33
N TYR A 99 -10.96 12.56 -11.34
CA TYR A 99 -9.95 11.89 -12.16
C TYR A 99 -8.53 12.45 -12.00
N ALA A 100 -7.60 11.60 -11.55
CA ALA A 100 -6.18 11.91 -11.35
C ALA A 100 -5.88 13.06 -10.35
N GLN A 101 -6.86 13.53 -9.56
CA GLN A 101 -6.63 14.54 -8.52
C GLN A 101 -6.59 13.89 -7.14
N PRO A 102 -5.39 13.64 -6.56
CA PRO A 102 -5.29 13.11 -5.21
C PRO A 102 -5.70 14.20 -4.21
N ARG A 103 -6.53 13.84 -3.24
CA ARG A 103 -6.78 14.65 -2.05
C ARG A 103 -6.52 13.85 -0.78
N PRO A 104 -6.11 14.50 0.33
CA PRO A 104 -6.11 13.85 1.62
C PRO A 104 -7.48 13.23 1.92
N MET A 105 -7.46 12.01 2.46
CA MET A 105 -8.68 11.39 2.99
C MET A 105 -9.22 12.19 4.18
N THR A 106 -10.54 12.23 4.32
CA THR A 106 -11.17 12.67 5.56
C THR A 106 -10.82 11.72 6.71
N GLU A 107 -11.04 12.12 7.97
CA GLU A 107 -10.76 11.25 9.13
C GLU A 107 -11.52 9.92 9.07
N GLN A 108 -12.78 9.95 8.61
CA GLN A 108 -13.60 8.76 8.47
C GLN A 108 -13.06 7.84 7.36
N GLU A 109 -12.77 8.38 6.17
CA GLU A 109 -12.18 7.61 5.07
C GLU A 109 -10.83 7.02 5.47
N ARG A 110 -9.99 7.81 6.15
CA ARG A 110 -8.68 7.37 6.64
C ARG A 110 -8.80 6.23 7.65
N THR A 111 -9.80 6.26 8.52
CA THR A 111 -10.02 5.20 9.52
C THR A 111 -10.33 3.88 8.82
N VAL A 112 -11.32 3.87 7.92
CA VAL A 112 -11.68 2.68 7.14
C VAL A 112 -10.50 2.18 6.30
N PHE A 113 -9.79 3.11 5.67
CA PHE A 113 -8.61 2.81 4.88
C PHE A 113 -7.53 2.08 5.69
N LEU A 114 -7.16 2.62 6.86
CA LEU A 114 -6.10 2.06 7.69
C LEU A 114 -6.52 0.73 8.32
N GLU A 115 -7.80 0.56 8.69
CA GLU A 115 -8.34 -0.71 9.15
C GLU A 115 -8.20 -1.81 8.08
N GLU A 116 -8.58 -1.52 6.83
CA GLU A 116 -8.41 -2.47 5.72
C GLU A 116 -6.93 -2.79 5.46
N LEU A 117 -6.08 -1.77 5.41
CA LEU A 117 -4.65 -1.92 5.12
C LEU A 117 -3.93 -2.74 6.20
N PHE A 118 -4.17 -2.43 7.47
CA PHE A 118 -3.56 -3.16 8.58
C PHE A 118 -4.12 -4.58 8.71
N SER A 119 -5.41 -4.78 8.45
CA SER A 119 -5.99 -6.13 8.37
C SER A 119 -5.34 -6.97 7.26
N ALA A 120 -5.12 -6.39 6.08
CA ALA A 120 -4.42 -7.04 4.97
C ALA A 120 -2.93 -7.31 5.26
N SER A 121 -2.35 -6.57 6.20
CA SER A 121 -1.00 -6.79 6.73
C SER A 121 -0.95 -7.87 7.82
N GLY A 122 -2.10 -8.40 8.25
CA GLY A 122 -2.21 -9.29 9.41
C GLY A 122 -2.01 -8.58 10.76
N TRP A 123 -2.05 -7.24 10.77
CA TRP A 123 -1.89 -6.40 11.96
C TRP A 123 -3.27 -6.02 12.47
N ILE A 124 -3.90 -6.92 13.23
CA ILE A 124 -5.21 -6.65 13.81
C ILE A 124 -5.07 -5.55 14.88
N SER A 125 -5.75 -4.42 14.72
CA SER A 125 -5.90 -3.43 15.78
C SER A 125 -6.68 -4.07 16.93
N ARG A 126 -6.06 -4.17 18.11
CA ARG A 126 -6.74 -4.62 19.32
C ARG A 126 -7.69 -3.56 19.86
#